data_AF-A0A843GXN6-F1
#
_entry.id   AF-A0A843GXN6-F1
#
_cell.length_a   1.000
_cell.length_b   1.000
_cell.length_c   1.000
_cell.angle_alpha   90.00
_cell.angle_beta   90.00
_cell.angle_gamma   90.00
#
_symmetry.space_group_name_H-M   'P 1'
#
loop_
_entity.id
_entity.type
_entity.pdbx_description
1 polymer ?
#
loop_
_entity_poly.entity_id
_entity_poly.type
_entity_poly.pdbx_seq_one_letter_code
_entity_poly.pdbx_strand_id
1 'polypeptide(L)' 'MSDLLIPLEKYLAAGLHIGTQQKTSDMEKYIFRVRSDGLYVLDVRKTDERIRAVAKFLAKYDPDDILVVA' A
#
# COMPACT_ATOMS: atom_id res chain seq x y z
N MET A 1 14.14 -14.32 -1.78
CA MET A 1 13.78 -13.37 -0.71
C MET A 1 13.69 -12.02 -1.37
N SER A 2 12.49 -11.53 -1.69
CA SER A 2 12.36 -10.22 -2.31
C SER A 2 12.44 -9.16 -1.22
N ASP A 3 13.56 -8.45 -1.17
CA ASP A 3 13.67 -7.22 -0.40
C ASP A 3 12.58 -6.24 -0.83
N LEU A 4 11.99 -5.55 0.15
CA LEU A 4 11.09 -4.43 -0.06
C LEU A 4 11.78 -3.36 -0.93
N LEU A 5 11.02 -2.51 -1.63
CA LEU A 5 11.58 -1.45 -2.49
C LEU A 5 12.49 -0.49 -1.72
N ILE A 6 12.16 -0.29 -0.45
CA ILE A 6 12.91 0.50 0.53
C ILE A 6 12.88 -0.23 1.88
N PRO A 7 13.79 0.10 2.83
CA PRO A 7 13.77 -0.48 4.16
C PRO A 7 12.40 -0.36 4.84
N LEU A 8 11.96 -1.42 5.53
CA LEU A 8 10.65 -1.48 6.21
C LEU A 8 10.45 -0.27 7.15
N GLU A 9 11.51 0.13 7.85
CA GLU A 9 11.51 1.27 8.76
C GLU A 9 11.03 2.56 8.09
N LYS A 10 11.37 2.80 6.82
CA LYS A 10 10.92 3.98 6.08
C LYS A 10 9.42 3.94 5.81
N TYR A 11 8.86 2.76 5.48
CA TYR A 11 7.42 2.60 5.33
C TYR A 11 6.67 2.82 6.64
N LEU A 12 7.24 2.33 7.75
CA LEU A 12 6.64 2.48 9.08
C LEU A 12 6.70 3.94 9.55
N ALA A 13 7.84 4.61 9.39
CA ALA A 13 8.04 6.00 9.78
C ALA A 13 7.12 6.96 9.00
N ALA A 14 6.82 6.65 7.72
CA ALA A 14 5.88 7.41 6.91
C ALA A 14 4.40 7.18 7.30
N GLY A 15 4.10 6.24 8.21
CA GLY A 15 2.73 5.97 8.64
C GLY A 15 1.86 5.20 7.64
N LEU A 16 2.43 4.65 6.56
CA LEU A 16 1.70 3.96 5.47
C LEU A 16 0.76 2.85 5.97
N HIS A 17 1.14 2.17 7.04
CA HIS A 17 0.42 1.03 7.60
C HIS A 17 -0.76 1.44 8.50
N ILE A 18 -0.91 2.73 8.83
CA ILE A 18 -1.98 3.22 9.71
C ILE A 18 -3.25 3.41 8.87
N GLY A 19 -4.23 2.52 9.06
CA GLY A 19 -5.55 2.63 8.47
C GLY A 19 -6.52 3.45 9.33
N THR A 20 -7.82 3.22 9.14
CA THR A 20 -8.89 3.89 9.89
C THR A 20 -9.61 2.90 10.83
N GLN A 21 -10.65 3.35 11.53
CA GLN A 21 -11.54 2.48 12.31
C GLN A 21 -12.63 1.80 11.45
N GLN A 22 -12.81 2.25 10.21
CA GLN A 22 -13.77 1.68 9.28
C GLN A 22 -13.08 0.67 8.37
N LYS A 23 -13.77 -0.42 8.03
CA LYS A 23 -13.33 -1.38 7.00
C LYS A 23 -14.47 -1.72 6.06
N THR A 24 -14.12 -2.09 4.84
CA THR A 24 -15.03 -2.70 3.86
C THR A 24 -14.59 -4.12 3.56
N SER A 25 -15.49 -4.96 3.06
CA SER A 25 -15.21 -6.37 2.76
C SER A 25 -14.06 -6.52 1.76
N ASP A 26 -13.99 -5.65 0.75
CA ASP A 26 -12.92 -5.71 -0.28
C ASP A 26 -11.51 -5.46 0.27
N MET A 27 -11.42 -4.72 1.38
CA MET A 27 -10.14 -4.34 2.00
C MET A 27 -9.59 -5.42 2.93
N GLU A 28 -10.38 -6.43 3.32
CA GLU A 28 -9.97 -7.44 4.31
C GLU A 28 -8.67 -8.15 3.93
N LYS A 29 -8.48 -8.44 2.64
CA LYS A 29 -7.25 -9.07 2.12
C LYS A 29 -5.98 -8.22 2.23
N TYR A 30 -6.10 -6.93 2.55
CA TYR A 30 -4.97 -5.99 2.72
C TYR A 30 -4.72 -5.61 4.17
N ILE A 31 -5.60 -6.01 5.09
CA ILE A 31 -5.47 -5.75 6.52
C ILE A 31 -4.58 -6.82 7.14
N PHE A 32 -3.52 -6.40 7.82
CA PHE A 32 -2.61 -7.28 8.56
C PHE A 32 -3.17 -7.66 9.93
N ARG A 33 -3.66 -6.68 10.69
CA ARG A 33 -4.26 -6.87 12.03
C ARG A 33 -5.07 -5.66 12.47
N VAL A 34 -5.75 -5.79 13.60
CA VAL A 34 -6.44 -4.70 14.31
C VAL A 34 -5.63 -4.33 15.56
N ARG A 35 -5.48 -3.03 15.83
CA ARG A 35 -4.89 -2.51 17.07
C ARG A 35 -5.92 -2.46 18.21
N SER A 36 -5.45 -2.33 19.44
CA SER A 36 -6.32 -2.21 20.62
C SER A 36 -7.22 -0.97 20.62
N ASP A 37 -6.85 0.08 19.89
CA ASP A 37 -7.63 1.31 19.68
C ASP A 37 -8.66 1.21 18.53
N GLY A 38 -8.79 0.02 17.92
CA GLY A 38 -9.70 -0.24 16.81
C GLY A 38 -9.20 0.19 15.43
N LEU A 39 -7.97 0.72 15.32
CA LEU A 39 -7.39 1.05 14.01
C LEU A 39 -6.95 -0.22 13.28
N TYR A 40 -7.32 -0.31 12.00
CA TYR A 40 -6.85 -1.36 11.10
C TYR A 40 -5.42 -1.05 10.65
N VAL A 41 -4.55 -2.06 10.70
CA VAL A 41 -3.16 -1.96 10.22
C VAL A 41 -3.07 -2.62 8.85
N LEU A 42 -2.58 -1.90 7.84
CA LEU A 42 -2.39 -2.41 6.48
C LEU A 42 -1.09 -3.21 6.36
N ASP A 43 -1.10 -4.22 5.49
CA ASP A 43 0.08 -5.03 5.18
C ASP A 43 1.02 -4.31 4.21
N VAL A 44 2.16 -3.87 4.71
CA VAL A 44 3.20 -3.17 3.94
C VAL A 44 3.73 -4.01 2.78
N ARG A 45 3.81 -5.34 2.92
CA ARG A 45 4.32 -6.21 1.85
C ARG A 45 3.39 -6.19 0.65
N LYS A 46 2.07 -6.25 0.89
CA LYS A 46 1.06 -6.14 -0.16
C LYS A 46 1.09 -4.78 -0.84
N THR A 47 1.34 -3.71 -0.09
CA THR A 47 1.50 -2.38 -0.68
C THR A 47 2.73 -2.31 -1.60
N ASP A 48 3.88 -2.83 -1.16
CA ASP A 48 5.11 -2.88 -1.97
C ASP A 48 4.91 -3.66 -3.27
N GLU A 49 4.28 -4.84 -3.19
CA GLU A 49 3.93 -5.66 -4.36
C GLU A 49 3.02 -4.91 -5.34
N ARG A 50 2.03 -4.18 -4.83
CA ARG A 50 1.09 -3.40 -5.66
C ARG A 50 1.76 -2.21 -6.31
N ILE A 51 2.65 -1.50 -5.61
CA ILE A 51 3.43 -0.40 -6.20
C ILE A 51 4.27 -0.92 -7.37
N ARG A 52 4.94 -2.08 -7.23
CA ARG A 52 5.69 -2.70 -8.34
C ARG A 52 4.80 -3.06 -9.52
N ALA A 53 3.61 -3.60 -9.26
CA ALA A 53 2.66 -3.95 -10.31
C ALA A 53 2.15 -2.71 -11.05
N VAL A 54 1.79 -1.64 -10.33
CA VAL A 54 1.33 -0.37 -10.90
C VAL A 54 2.45 0.31 -11.68
N ALA A 55 3.69 0.34 -11.16
CA ALA A 55 4.82 0.90 -11.89
C ALA A 55 5.05 0.20 -13.25
N LYS A 56 4.98 -1.13 -13.28
CA LYS A 56 5.07 -1.91 -14.54
C LYS A 56 3.88 -1.70 -15.46
N PHE A 57 2.69 -1.40 -14.92
CA PHE A 57 1.49 -1.13 -15.70
C PHE A 57 1.56 0.26 -16.34
N LEU A 58 1.90 1.29 -15.57
CA LEU A 58 2.03 2.67 -16.06
C LEU A 58 3.16 2.81 -17.08
N ALA A 59 4.26 2.08 -16.92
CA ALA A 59 5.37 2.07 -17.89
C ALA A 59 5.00 1.56 -19.29
N LYS A 60 3.77 1.06 -19.50
CA LYS A 60 3.26 0.64 -20.82
C LYS A 60 2.58 1.76 -21.59
N TYR A 61 2.35 2.91 -20.96
CA TYR A 61 1.66 4.06 -21.55
C TYR A 61 2.65 5.20 -21.78
N ASP A 62 2.34 6.07 -22.75
CA ASP A 62 3.06 7.33 -22.91
C ASP A 62 2.81 8.20 -21.67
N PRO A 63 3.85 8.87 -21.11
CA PRO A 63 3.66 9.81 -20.02
C PRO A 63 2.57 10.87 -20.25
N ASP A 64 2.41 11.34 -21.50
CA ASP A 64 1.41 12.36 -21.85
C ASP A 64 -0.04 11.82 -21.80
N ASP A 65 -0.21 10.49 -21.81
CA ASP A 65 -1.52 9.82 -21.69
C ASP A 65 -1.93 9.57 -20.22
N ILE A 66 -1.08 9.91 -19.24
CA ILE A 66 -1.34 9.64 -17.82
C ILE A 66 -1.85 10.90 -17.10
N LEU A 67 -3.12 10.89 -16.70
CA LEU A 67 -3.72 11.91 -15.85
C LEU A 67 -3.76 11.49 -14.37
N VAL A 68 -3.29 12.36 -13.47
CA VAL A 68 -3.39 12.17 -12.01
C VAL A 68 -4.42 13.16 -11.43
N VAL A 69 -5.33 12.66 -10.60
CA VAL A 69 -6.36 13.45 -9.90
C VAL A 69 -6.31 13.10 -8.42
N ALA A 70 -6.37 14.11 -7.54
CA ALA A 70 -6.25 13.99 -6.09
C ALA A 70 -7.35 14.79 -5.36
#